data_AF-A0AAJ3DI47-F1
#
_entry.id   AF-A0AAJ3DI47-F1
#
_cell.length_a   1.000
_cell.length_b   1.000
_cell.length_c   1.000
_cell.angle_alpha   90.00
_cell.angle_beta   90.00
_cell.angle_gamma   90.00
#
_symmetry.space_group_name_H-M   'P 1'
#
loop_
_entity.id
_entity.type
_entity.pdbx_description
1 polymer ?
#
loop_
_entity_poly.entity_id
_entity_poly.type
_entity_poly.pdbx_seq_one_letter_code
_entity_poly.pdbx_strand_id
1 'polypeptide(L)'
;MTSTGSVATSWLRPIPPGIAPQLSRAGHVGYPARRLGELVQGRPPGVTGHQWSTAGREGLDQVVCAADTGLPLFAVQFAPPAPAGSPARRAERMTSAVCAAVGLPLLRVESPTLRGAEHARRLVEYVVDARAYTAGTDPDSADAVGFRDIVGRLPDGRRGPVNDLGALTRAAAVEAYVERRLADPIVRGLHVRWTDGPAEGWSWVEVRPGRCLVERVHLVAQRFSCGVDPGRLAEDLAAVAIGERLRDLDAAGPSLVDRDEVRGQIRRLAARRDEFDGGFAFDHLCAD
;
A
#
# COMPACT_ATOMS: atom_id res chain seq x y z
N MET A 1 -2.23 -25.28 -44.46
CA MET A 1 -1.56 -25.23 -43.14
C MET A 1 -2.11 -24.05 -42.36
N THR A 2 -3.03 -24.32 -41.46
CA THR A 2 -3.65 -23.33 -40.56
C THR A 2 -2.81 -23.20 -39.30
N SER A 3 -2.08 -22.10 -39.17
CA SER A 3 -1.44 -21.71 -37.91
C SER A 3 -2.47 -20.98 -37.05
N THR A 4 -3.19 -21.72 -36.21
CA THR A 4 -3.96 -21.15 -35.10
C THR A 4 -3.04 -20.93 -33.91
N GLY A 5 -2.16 -19.94 -34.03
CA GLY A 5 -1.49 -19.33 -32.89
C GLY A 5 -2.41 -18.29 -32.29
N SER A 6 -3.24 -18.67 -31.32
CA SER A 6 -3.97 -17.71 -30.50
C SER A 6 -2.96 -16.96 -29.62
N VAL A 7 -2.33 -15.92 -30.18
CA VAL A 7 -1.65 -14.90 -29.38
C VAL A 7 -2.76 -14.26 -28.55
N ALA A 8 -2.80 -14.58 -27.25
CA ALA A 8 -3.71 -13.94 -26.32
C ALA A 8 -3.54 -12.43 -26.51
N THR A 9 -4.54 -11.79 -27.12
CA THR A 9 -4.47 -10.37 -27.41
C THR A 9 -4.45 -9.67 -26.06
N SER A 10 -3.29 -9.17 -25.65
CA SER A 10 -3.18 -8.39 -24.42
C SER A 10 -4.09 -7.18 -24.56
N TRP A 11 -5.09 -7.07 -23.68
CA TRP A 11 -5.97 -5.90 -23.64
C TRP A 11 -5.20 -4.63 -23.25
N LEU A 12 -4.03 -4.79 -22.64
CA LEU A 12 -3.13 -3.71 -22.29
C LEU A 12 -2.40 -3.20 -23.53
N ARG A 13 -2.17 -1.89 -23.55
CA ARG A 13 -1.40 -1.24 -24.61
C ARG A 13 -0.14 -0.60 -24.02
N PRO A 14 0.97 -0.60 -24.77
CA PRO A 14 2.18 0.09 -24.35
C PRO A 14 1.93 1.58 -24.13
N ILE A 15 2.65 2.19 -23.19
CA ILE A 15 2.69 3.65 -23.08
C ILE A 15 3.46 4.21 -24.27
N PRO A 16 2.93 5.24 -24.99
CA PRO A 16 3.58 5.78 -26.16
C PRO A 16 5.02 6.24 -25.88
N PRO A 17 5.96 5.98 -26.82
CA PRO A 17 7.32 6.47 -26.70
C PRO A 17 7.35 8.00 -26.70
N GLY A 18 8.33 8.59 -26.01
CA GLY A 18 8.50 10.05 -25.91
C GLY A 18 7.95 10.68 -24.62
N ILE A 19 7.26 9.90 -23.78
CA ILE A 19 6.94 10.34 -22.42
C ILE A 19 8.06 9.88 -21.50
N ALA A 20 8.68 10.82 -20.79
CA ALA A 20 9.76 10.51 -19.85
C ALA A 20 9.18 9.76 -18.63
N PRO A 21 9.76 8.61 -18.25
CA PRO A 21 9.36 7.93 -17.02
C PRO A 21 9.81 8.74 -15.80
N GLN A 22 9.05 8.67 -14.71
CA GLN A 22 9.42 9.29 -13.44
C GLN A 22 10.46 8.47 -12.66
N LEU A 23 10.52 7.16 -12.91
CA LEU A 23 11.52 6.26 -12.35
C LEU A 23 11.90 5.16 -13.33
N SER A 24 13.14 4.67 -13.22
CA SER A 24 13.62 3.47 -13.89
C SER A 24 14.37 2.62 -12.87
N ARG A 25 13.97 1.36 -12.69
CA ARG A 25 14.51 0.48 -11.64
C ARG A 25 14.33 -0.99 -12.01
N ALA A 26 15.40 -1.77 -11.95
CA ALA A 26 15.39 -3.23 -12.17
C ALA A 26 14.62 -3.70 -13.42
N GLY A 27 14.87 -3.06 -14.58
CA GLY A 27 14.18 -3.40 -15.84
C GLY A 27 12.73 -2.91 -15.95
N HIS A 28 12.28 -2.08 -15.00
CA HIS A 28 10.96 -1.48 -14.99
C HIS A 28 11.04 0.04 -15.11
N VAL A 29 9.99 0.62 -15.71
CA VAL A 29 9.81 2.08 -15.80
C VAL A 29 8.47 2.48 -15.20
N GLY A 30 8.43 3.57 -14.43
CA GLY A 30 7.22 4.08 -13.79
C GLY A 30 6.72 5.37 -14.42
N TYR A 31 5.42 5.45 -14.66
CA TYR A 31 4.75 6.62 -15.23
C TYR A 31 3.67 7.14 -14.27
N PRO A 32 3.70 8.43 -13.92
CA PRO A 32 2.71 9.00 -13.02
C PRO A 32 1.38 9.31 -13.74
N ALA A 33 0.32 9.41 -12.95
CA ALA A 33 -0.95 10.05 -13.31
C ALA A 33 -1.54 9.58 -14.65
N ARG A 34 -1.69 8.27 -14.82
CA ARG A 34 -2.31 7.67 -16.00
C ARG A 34 -3.76 7.32 -15.75
N ARG A 35 -4.59 7.44 -16.77
CA ARG A 35 -5.98 6.94 -16.70
C ARG A 35 -6.03 5.49 -17.15
N LEU A 36 -6.92 4.70 -16.55
CA LEU A 36 -7.08 3.30 -16.98
C LEU A 36 -7.44 3.17 -18.46
N GLY A 37 -8.27 4.08 -18.98
CA GLY A 37 -8.62 4.13 -20.41
C GLY A 37 -7.41 4.38 -21.33
N GLU A 38 -6.32 4.94 -20.80
CA GLU A 38 -5.09 5.17 -21.54
C GLU A 38 -4.20 3.94 -21.61
N LEU A 39 -4.53 2.87 -20.89
CA LEU A 39 -3.71 1.66 -20.79
C LEU A 39 -4.35 0.46 -21.47
N VAL A 40 -5.58 0.60 -21.98
CA VAL A 40 -6.37 -0.51 -22.51
C VAL A 40 -6.80 -0.20 -23.94
N GLN A 41 -6.80 -1.21 -24.82
CA GLN A 41 -7.14 -1.07 -26.25
C GLN A 41 -8.63 -0.81 -26.53
N GLY A 42 -9.50 -0.98 -25.53
CA GLY A 42 -10.94 -0.78 -25.66
C GLY A 42 -11.70 -1.37 -24.47
N ARG A 43 -13.02 -1.45 -24.56
CA ARG A 43 -13.85 -2.09 -23.53
C ARG A 43 -13.65 -3.62 -23.59
N PRO A 44 -13.13 -4.27 -22.52
CA PRO A 44 -12.96 -5.71 -22.51
C PRO A 44 -14.32 -6.45 -22.43
N PRO A 45 -14.39 -7.73 -22.88
CA PRO A 45 -15.59 -8.55 -22.75
C PRO A 45 -15.99 -8.73 -21.29
N GLY A 46 -17.29 -8.88 -21.02
CA GLY A 46 -17.83 -9.02 -19.66
C GLY A 46 -17.90 -7.71 -18.86
N VAL A 47 -17.37 -6.59 -19.40
CA VAL A 47 -17.50 -5.26 -18.80
C VAL A 47 -18.62 -4.47 -19.48
N THR A 48 -19.55 -3.95 -18.68
CA THR A 48 -20.65 -3.11 -19.16
C THR A 48 -20.13 -1.75 -19.65
N GLY A 49 -20.90 -1.07 -20.52
CA GLY A 49 -20.53 0.28 -20.98
C GLY A 49 -20.41 1.28 -19.83
N HIS A 50 -21.26 1.17 -18.81
CA HIS A 50 -21.21 1.99 -17.60
C HIS A 50 -19.93 1.74 -16.78
N GLN A 51 -19.60 0.47 -16.51
CA GLN A 51 -18.35 0.12 -15.81
C GLN A 51 -17.13 0.68 -16.54
N TRP A 52 -17.08 0.54 -17.87
CA TRP A 52 -15.97 1.06 -18.68
C TRP A 52 -15.88 2.58 -18.66
N SER A 53 -17.01 3.28 -18.81
CA SER A 53 -17.05 4.74 -18.87
C SER A 53 -16.66 5.38 -17.54
N THR A 54 -17.00 4.74 -16.43
CA THR A 54 -16.57 5.15 -15.09
C THR A 54 -15.10 4.81 -14.87
N ALA A 55 -14.73 3.53 -14.92
CA ALA A 55 -13.38 3.06 -14.62
C ALA A 55 -12.31 3.64 -15.55
N GLY A 56 -12.62 3.83 -16.84
CA GLY A 56 -11.68 4.36 -17.82
C GLY A 56 -11.21 5.79 -17.53
N ARG A 57 -11.96 6.55 -16.72
CA ARG A 57 -11.61 7.92 -16.30
C ARG A 57 -10.81 7.97 -15.00
N GLU A 58 -10.77 6.87 -14.25
CA GLU A 58 -10.10 6.81 -12.97
C GLU A 58 -8.58 6.91 -13.15
N GLY A 59 -7.98 7.75 -12.31
CA GLY A 59 -6.56 8.00 -12.29
C GLY A 59 -5.81 6.96 -11.48
N LEU A 60 -4.64 6.57 -11.98
CA LEU A 60 -3.65 5.72 -11.33
C LEU A 60 -2.45 6.61 -11.03
N ASP A 61 -2.06 6.68 -9.76
CA ASP A 61 -0.96 7.54 -9.32
C ASP A 61 0.37 7.11 -9.90
N GLN A 62 0.56 5.80 -10.07
CA GLN A 62 1.70 5.20 -10.76
C GLN A 62 1.28 3.99 -11.59
N VAL A 63 1.87 3.88 -12.78
CA VAL A 63 1.81 2.69 -13.61
C VAL A 63 3.22 2.23 -13.89
N VAL A 64 3.50 0.98 -13.54
CA VAL A 64 4.80 0.36 -13.79
C VAL A 64 4.71 -0.49 -15.04
N CYS A 65 5.63 -0.28 -15.96
CA CYS A 65 5.71 -1.00 -17.21
C CYS A 65 7.06 -1.73 -17.32
N ALA A 66 7.10 -2.78 -18.15
CA ALA A 66 8.35 -3.39 -18.55
C ALA A 66 9.14 -2.41 -19.43
N ALA A 67 10.43 -2.21 -19.17
CA ALA A 67 11.24 -1.21 -19.86
C ALA A 67 11.47 -1.53 -21.35
N ASP A 68 11.44 -2.81 -21.71
CA ASP A 68 11.69 -3.31 -23.06
C ASP A 68 10.47 -3.20 -23.99
N THR A 69 9.27 -3.45 -23.46
CA THR A 69 8.02 -3.51 -24.24
C THR A 69 7.11 -2.31 -24.00
N GLY A 70 7.32 -1.56 -22.91
CA GLY A 70 6.44 -0.49 -22.46
C GLY A 70 5.06 -0.96 -21.99
N LEU A 71 4.82 -2.27 -21.88
CA LEU A 71 3.55 -2.85 -21.44
C LEU A 71 3.35 -2.67 -19.93
N PRO A 72 2.16 -2.24 -19.47
CA PRO A 72 1.83 -2.18 -18.05
C PRO A 72 1.92 -3.54 -17.37
N LEU A 73 2.58 -3.57 -16.21
CA LEU A 73 2.76 -4.75 -15.36
C LEU A 73 1.92 -4.68 -14.09
N PHE A 74 1.78 -3.49 -13.52
CA PHE A 74 0.88 -3.21 -12.39
C PHE A 74 0.67 -1.71 -12.23
N ALA A 75 -0.33 -1.34 -11.44
CA ALA A 75 -0.60 0.03 -11.05
C ALA A 75 -0.76 0.19 -9.55
N VAL A 76 -0.51 1.40 -9.07
CA VAL A 76 -0.73 1.84 -7.69
C VAL A 76 -1.67 3.03 -7.69
N GLN A 77 -2.65 3.01 -6.78
CA GLN A 77 -3.61 4.09 -6.58
C GLN A 77 -3.70 4.46 -5.10
N PHE A 78 -3.58 5.73 -4.77
CA PHE A 78 -3.85 6.29 -3.44
C PHE A 78 -5.20 7.00 -3.46
N ALA A 79 -5.99 6.76 -2.43
CA ALA A 79 -7.29 7.42 -2.27
C ALA A 79 -7.60 7.65 -0.78
N PRO A 80 -8.40 8.67 -0.44
CA PRO A 80 -9.00 8.71 0.89
C PRO A 80 -9.97 7.53 1.07
N PRO A 81 -10.17 7.01 2.29
CA PRO A 81 -11.14 5.96 2.54
C PRO A 81 -12.54 6.37 2.10
N ALA A 82 -13.15 5.61 1.19
CA ALA A 82 -14.50 5.90 0.70
C ALA A 82 -15.59 5.32 1.62
N PRO A 83 -16.60 6.10 2.03
CA PRO A 83 -17.71 5.57 2.84
C PRO A 83 -18.45 4.42 2.14
N ALA A 84 -18.97 3.48 2.93
CA ALA A 84 -19.79 2.39 2.41
C ALA A 84 -21.01 2.94 1.63
N GLY A 85 -21.34 2.29 0.51
CA GLY A 85 -22.45 2.71 -0.37
C GLY A 85 -22.21 3.99 -1.19
N SER A 86 -21.09 4.71 -0.98
CA SER A 86 -20.81 5.95 -1.70
C SER A 86 -20.55 5.75 -3.21
N PRO A 87 -20.76 6.79 -4.03
CA PRO A 87 -20.36 6.77 -5.44
C PRO A 87 -18.87 6.46 -5.65
N ALA A 88 -17.99 6.97 -4.77
CA ALA A 88 -16.56 6.68 -4.80
C ALA A 88 -16.28 5.17 -4.62
N ARG A 89 -16.90 4.55 -3.60
CA ARG A 89 -16.80 3.11 -3.36
C ARG A 89 -17.36 2.28 -4.52
N ARG A 90 -18.36 2.80 -5.25
CA ARG A 90 -18.87 2.17 -6.49
C ARG A 90 -17.86 2.29 -7.63
N ALA A 91 -17.27 3.46 -7.84
CA ALA A 91 -16.24 3.68 -8.86
C ALA A 91 -15.03 2.77 -8.63
N GLU A 92 -14.55 2.64 -7.39
CA GLU A 92 -13.48 1.73 -7.00
C GLU A 92 -13.76 0.28 -7.38
N ARG A 93 -14.96 -0.23 -7.11
CA ARG A 93 -15.37 -1.59 -7.52
C ARG A 93 -15.39 -1.75 -9.03
N MET A 94 -15.82 -0.72 -9.77
CA MET A 94 -15.80 -0.75 -11.23
C MET A 94 -14.37 -0.76 -11.78
N THR A 95 -13.49 0.07 -11.23
CA THR A 95 -12.06 0.08 -11.57
C THR A 95 -11.43 -1.27 -11.31
N SER A 96 -11.69 -1.87 -10.14
CA SER A 96 -11.21 -3.21 -9.85
C SER A 96 -11.76 -4.23 -10.86
N ALA A 97 -13.05 -4.23 -11.16
CA ALA A 97 -13.62 -5.14 -12.16
C ALA A 97 -12.94 -5.00 -13.54
N VAL A 98 -12.69 -3.76 -14.00
CA VAL A 98 -12.00 -3.52 -15.28
C VAL A 98 -10.54 -3.96 -15.22
N CYS A 99 -9.79 -3.62 -14.16
CA CYS A 99 -8.41 -4.06 -13.97
C CYS A 99 -8.29 -5.60 -14.01
N ALA A 100 -9.19 -6.33 -13.35
CA ALA A 100 -9.25 -7.78 -13.46
C ALA A 100 -9.50 -8.25 -14.90
N ALA A 101 -10.47 -7.65 -15.59
CA ALA A 101 -10.85 -8.04 -16.94
C ALA A 101 -9.73 -7.83 -17.96
N VAL A 102 -8.90 -6.81 -17.78
CA VAL A 102 -7.75 -6.51 -18.66
C VAL A 102 -6.44 -7.14 -18.19
N GLY A 103 -6.46 -7.82 -17.05
CA GLY A 103 -5.28 -8.46 -16.47
C GLY A 103 -4.24 -7.49 -15.89
N LEU A 104 -4.65 -6.31 -15.44
CA LEU A 104 -3.77 -5.34 -14.76
C LEU A 104 -3.83 -5.53 -13.24
N PRO A 105 -2.76 -6.03 -12.59
CA PRO A 105 -2.65 -5.99 -11.14
C PRO A 105 -2.75 -4.56 -10.60
N LEU A 106 -3.54 -4.38 -9.55
CA LEU A 106 -3.76 -3.09 -8.92
C LEU A 106 -3.53 -3.20 -7.41
N LEU A 107 -2.71 -2.31 -6.87
CA LEU A 107 -2.60 -2.06 -5.44
C LEU A 107 -3.26 -0.72 -5.12
N ARG A 108 -4.38 -0.74 -4.40
CA ARG A 108 -4.99 0.49 -3.88
C ARG A 108 -4.62 0.68 -2.42
N VAL A 109 -4.15 1.88 -2.09
CA VAL A 109 -3.83 2.33 -0.75
C VAL A 109 -4.89 3.34 -0.33
N GLU A 110 -5.72 2.98 0.63
CA GLU A 110 -6.69 3.91 1.23
C GLU A 110 -6.07 4.52 2.49
N SER A 111 -5.86 5.83 2.47
CA SER A 111 -5.27 6.57 3.59
C SER A 111 -5.81 8.00 3.62
N PRO A 112 -6.15 8.54 4.80
CA PRO A 112 -6.50 9.95 4.93
C PRO A 112 -5.30 10.88 4.71
N THR A 113 -4.08 10.36 4.89
CA THR A 113 -2.84 11.13 4.91
C THR A 113 -2.01 10.92 3.64
N LEU A 114 -1.77 9.66 3.28
CA LEU A 114 -0.91 9.32 2.16
C LEU A 114 -1.64 9.59 0.84
N ARG A 115 -1.02 10.41 -0.01
CA ARG A 115 -1.60 10.81 -1.30
C ARG A 115 -0.55 11.24 -2.31
N GLY A 116 -0.92 11.17 -3.58
CA GLY A 116 -0.19 11.78 -4.68
C GLY A 116 1.07 11.04 -5.12
N ALA A 117 1.71 11.63 -6.14
CA ALA A 117 2.76 10.98 -6.93
C ALA A 117 4.04 10.64 -6.12
N GLU A 118 4.36 11.40 -5.08
CA GLU A 118 5.58 11.17 -4.29
C GLU A 118 5.49 9.87 -3.47
N HIS A 119 4.41 9.69 -2.69
CA HIS A 119 4.18 8.47 -1.93
C HIS A 119 4.07 7.26 -2.86
N ALA A 120 3.39 7.44 -3.99
CA ALA A 120 3.26 6.38 -4.97
C ALA A 120 4.61 5.99 -5.60
N ARG A 121 5.50 6.94 -5.90
CA ARG A 121 6.84 6.65 -6.39
C ARG A 121 7.64 5.82 -5.38
N ARG A 122 7.69 6.24 -4.11
CA ARG A 122 8.44 5.53 -3.06
C ARG A 122 7.91 4.10 -2.85
N LEU A 123 6.58 3.93 -2.81
CA LEU A 123 5.96 2.61 -2.70
C LEU A 123 6.28 1.73 -3.91
N VAL A 124 6.26 2.28 -5.13
CA VAL A 124 6.60 1.53 -6.34
C VAL A 124 8.05 1.06 -6.32
N GLU A 125 9.00 1.93 -5.94
CA GLU A 125 10.41 1.55 -5.83
C GLU A 125 10.58 0.37 -4.86
N TYR A 126 9.93 0.44 -3.70
CA TYR A 126 9.91 -0.65 -2.73
C TYR A 126 9.32 -1.95 -3.29
N VAL A 127 8.16 -1.87 -3.95
CA VAL A 127 7.49 -3.03 -4.54
C VAL A 127 8.34 -3.70 -5.61
N VAL A 128 9.02 -2.90 -6.45
CA VAL A 128 9.91 -3.40 -7.50
C VAL A 128 11.08 -4.17 -6.88
N ASP A 129 11.70 -3.62 -5.83
CA ASP A 129 12.81 -4.30 -5.14
C ASP A 129 12.34 -5.57 -4.44
N ALA A 130 11.20 -5.51 -3.74
CA ALA A 130 10.63 -6.66 -3.05
C ALA A 130 10.31 -7.81 -4.02
N ARG A 131 9.75 -7.49 -5.19
CA ARG A 131 9.50 -8.46 -6.26
C ARG A 131 10.78 -9.05 -6.82
N ALA A 132 11.78 -8.21 -7.11
CA ALA A 132 13.06 -8.66 -7.63
C ALA A 132 13.77 -9.59 -6.63
N TYR A 133 13.75 -9.23 -5.35
CA TYR A 133 14.30 -10.06 -4.28
C TYR A 133 13.57 -11.41 -4.18
N THR A 134 12.23 -11.38 -4.17
CA THR A 134 11.41 -12.59 -4.09
C THR A 134 11.62 -13.51 -5.29
N ALA A 135 11.73 -12.94 -6.50
CA ALA A 135 12.00 -13.72 -7.71
C ALA A 135 13.41 -14.34 -7.73
N GLY A 136 14.37 -13.74 -7.04
CA GLY A 136 15.73 -14.24 -6.91
C GLY A 136 15.94 -15.19 -5.72
N THR A 137 14.92 -15.43 -4.90
CA THR A 137 15.00 -16.27 -3.70
C THR A 137 14.20 -17.54 -3.93
N ASP A 138 14.72 -18.69 -3.50
CA ASP A 138 13.96 -19.94 -3.46
C ASP A 138 13.01 -19.91 -2.26
N PRO A 139 11.68 -19.82 -2.46
CA PRO A 139 10.72 -19.73 -1.35
C PRO A 139 10.62 -21.02 -0.53
N ASP A 140 11.04 -22.17 -1.08
CA ASP A 140 10.98 -23.47 -0.40
C ASP A 140 12.26 -23.76 0.41
N SER A 141 13.26 -22.88 0.31
CA SER A 141 14.45 -22.96 1.17
C SER A 141 14.08 -22.66 2.62
N ALA A 142 14.43 -23.57 3.53
CA ALA A 142 14.20 -23.40 4.96
C ALA A 142 14.91 -22.16 5.55
N ASP A 143 15.91 -21.62 4.84
CA ASP A 143 16.68 -20.43 5.22
C ASP A 143 16.24 -19.15 4.46
N ALA A 144 15.14 -19.20 3.71
CA ALA A 144 14.65 -18.06 2.96
C ALA A 144 14.21 -16.92 3.90
N VAL A 145 14.98 -15.83 3.90
CA VAL A 145 14.63 -14.60 4.63
C VAL A 145 13.74 -13.76 3.72
N GLY A 146 12.57 -13.34 4.22
CA GLY A 146 11.70 -12.43 3.47
C GLY A 146 12.36 -11.06 3.25
N PHE A 147 12.06 -10.39 2.12
CA PHE A 147 12.64 -9.08 1.80
C PHE A 147 12.51 -8.08 2.96
N ARG A 148 11.33 -8.05 3.59
CA ARG A 148 11.00 -7.17 4.72
C ARG A 148 11.71 -7.55 6.03
N ASP A 149 12.28 -8.75 6.13
CA ASP A 149 12.89 -9.32 7.33
C ASP A 149 14.41 -9.25 7.34
N ILE A 150 15.02 -8.71 6.29
CA ILE A 150 16.47 -8.47 6.24
C ILE A 150 16.86 -7.51 7.36
N VAL A 151 17.65 -8.01 8.31
CA VAL A 151 18.13 -7.22 9.45
C VAL A 151 19.46 -6.56 9.12
N GLY A 152 19.56 -5.27 9.41
CA GLY A 152 20.77 -4.47 9.26
C GLY A 152 20.76 -3.27 10.20
N ARG A 153 21.62 -2.28 9.94
CA ARG A 153 21.70 -1.07 10.75
C ARG A 153 20.69 -0.04 10.28
N LEU A 154 19.85 0.44 11.19
CA LEU A 154 18.85 1.47 10.95
C LEU A 154 19.43 2.88 11.09
N PRO A 155 18.74 3.93 10.60
CA PRO A 155 19.19 5.32 10.68
C PRO A 155 19.44 5.81 12.11
N ASP A 156 18.71 5.28 13.10
CA ASP A 156 18.89 5.56 14.53
C ASP A 156 20.03 4.75 15.18
N GLY A 157 20.80 4.02 14.38
CA GLY A 157 21.95 3.22 14.81
C GLY A 157 21.61 1.83 15.35
N ARG A 158 20.32 1.51 15.60
CA ARG A 158 19.90 0.19 16.09
C ARG A 158 19.98 -0.87 14.99
N ARG A 159 19.96 -2.15 15.39
CA ARG A 159 19.73 -3.25 14.45
C ARG A 159 18.24 -3.51 14.31
N GLY A 160 17.77 -3.66 13.08
CA GLY A 160 16.40 -3.98 12.78
C GLY A 160 16.17 -4.17 11.28
N PRO A 161 14.91 -4.36 10.87
CA PRO A 161 14.61 -4.63 9.47
C PRO A 161 14.87 -3.42 8.57
N VAL A 162 15.82 -3.51 7.64
CA VAL A 162 16.26 -2.36 6.82
C VAL A 162 15.26 -1.98 5.74
N ASN A 163 14.39 -2.91 5.37
CA ASN A 163 13.33 -2.73 4.37
C ASN A 163 11.97 -2.43 5.02
N ASP A 164 11.98 -1.90 6.24
CA ASP A 164 10.79 -1.31 6.88
C ASP A 164 10.54 0.09 6.31
N LEU A 165 9.41 0.29 5.60
CA LEU A 165 9.07 1.62 5.08
C LEU A 165 8.87 2.66 6.20
N GLY A 166 8.45 2.21 7.39
CA GLY A 166 8.28 3.01 8.59
C GLY A 166 9.57 3.26 9.38
N ALA A 167 10.72 2.67 9.02
CA ALA A 167 11.97 2.84 9.79
C ALA A 167 12.38 4.31 9.96
N LEU A 168 12.23 5.11 8.90
CA LEU A 168 12.54 6.53 8.95
C LEU A 168 11.60 7.30 9.89
N THR A 169 10.30 6.95 9.91
CA THR A 169 9.37 7.52 10.89
C THR A 169 9.76 7.15 12.31
N ARG A 170 10.11 5.88 12.55
CA ARG A 170 10.49 5.40 13.89
C ARG A 170 11.75 6.11 14.40
N ALA A 171 12.72 6.36 13.53
CA ALA A 171 13.89 7.17 13.86
C ALA A 171 13.50 8.63 14.14
N ALA A 172 12.69 9.24 13.28
CA ALA A 172 12.23 10.63 13.47
C ALA A 172 11.39 10.84 14.74
N ALA A 173 10.64 9.82 15.18
CA ALA A 173 9.89 9.86 16.44
C ALA A 173 10.80 9.92 17.67
N VAL A 174 11.97 9.27 17.63
CA VAL A 174 12.98 9.37 18.69
C VAL A 174 13.49 10.82 18.78
N GLU A 175 13.84 11.42 17.65
CA GLU A 175 14.29 12.82 17.61
C GLU A 175 13.18 13.77 18.11
N ALA A 176 11.95 13.60 17.65
CA ALA A 176 10.81 14.40 18.10
C ALA A 176 10.56 14.26 19.62
N TYR A 177 10.80 13.10 20.20
CA TYR A 177 10.74 12.91 21.65
C TYR A 177 11.88 13.64 22.39
N VAL A 178 13.11 13.58 21.88
CA VAL A 178 14.26 14.33 22.43
C VAL A 178 14.00 15.83 22.40
N GLU A 179 13.36 16.32 21.33
CA GLU A 179 12.88 17.70 21.17
C GLU A 179 11.64 18.03 22.02
N ARG A 180 11.14 17.10 22.84
CA ARG A 180 9.95 17.24 23.69
C ARG A 180 8.66 17.51 22.90
N ARG A 181 8.62 17.15 21.61
CA ARG A 181 7.42 17.22 20.78
C ARG A 181 6.50 16.02 20.98
N LEU A 182 7.03 14.88 21.43
CA LEU A 182 6.27 13.67 21.78
C LEU A 182 6.33 13.35 23.28
N ALA A 183 5.33 12.63 23.77
CA ALA A 183 5.31 12.08 25.12
C ALA A 183 5.95 10.69 25.19
N ASP A 184 5.95 9.95 24.07
CA ASP A 184 6.55 8.64 23.92
C ASP A 184 7.16 8.50 22.52
N PRO A 185 8.43 8.10 22.37
CA PRO A 185 9.05 7.90 21.05
C PRO A 185 8.53 6.65 20.31
N ILE A 186 7.82 5.74 20.99
CA ILE A 186 7.45 4.45 20.41
C ILE A 186 6.24 4.60 19.47
N VAL A 187 6.54 4.58 18.17
CA VAL A 187 5.53 4.32 17.13
C VAL A 187 5.11 2.86 17.21
N ARG A 188 3.88 2.62 17.63
CA ARG A 188 3.30 1.27 17.71
C ARG A 188 2.55 0.95 16.43
N GLY A 189 2.33 -0.33 16.18
CA GLY A 189 1.60 -0.79 15.03
C GLY A 189 0.95 -2.13 15.26
N LEU A 190 -0.04 -2.43 14.42
CA LEU A 190 -0.59 -3.76 14.24
C LEU A 190 -1.11 -3.87 12.80
N HIS A 191 -1.37 -5.09 12.37
CA HIS A 191 -2.05 -5.35 11.12
C HIS A 191 -3.00 -6.53 11.22
N VAL A 192 -3.98 -6.56 10.33
CA VAL A 192 -4.87 -7.71 10.12
C VAL A 192 -5.12 -7.88 8.63
N ARG A 193 -5.50 -9.09 8.22
CA ARG A 193 -5.96 -9.37 6.86
C ARG A 193 -7.38 -9.92 6.95
N TRP A 194 -8.34 -9.15 6.44
CA TRP A 194 -9.74 -9.57 6.42
C TRP A 194 -9.92 -10.72 5.42
N THR A 195 -10.65 -11.77 5.81
CA THR A 195 -11.05 -12.83 4.88
C THR A 195 -11.89 -12.22 3.75
N ASP A 196 -11.48 -12.47 2.51
CA ASP A 196 -12.06 -11.87 1.28
C ASP A 196 -12.07 -10.32 1.26
N GLY A 197 -11.25 -9.68 2.09
CA GLY A 197 -11.23 -8.24 2.28
C GLY A 197 -9.85 -7.61 2.11
N PRO A 198 -9.71 -6.32 2.46
CA PRO A 198 -8.42 -5.65 2.42
C PRO A 198 -7.48 -6.18 3.49
N ALA A 199 -6.19 -5.89 3.35
CA ALA A 199 -5.29 -5.84 4.49
C ALA A 199 -5.43 -4.49 5.19
N GLU A 200 -5.35 -4.47 6.50
CA GLU A 200 -5.50 -3.27 7.32
C GLU A 200 -4.30 -3.12 8.23
N GLY A 201 -3.65 -1.96 8.17
CA GLY A 201 -2.52 -1.59 9.01
C GLY A 201 -2.86 -0.39 9.88
N TRP A 202 -2.45 -0.45 11.14
CA TRP A 202 -2.63 0.61 12.13
C TRP A 202 -1.27 1.06 12.60
N SER A 203 -1.14 2.36 12.85
CA SER A 203 0.00 2.88 13.58
C SER A 203 -0.43 4.03 14.49
N TRP A 204 0.19 4.12 15.66
CA TRP A 204 -0.07 5.22 16.58
C TRP A 204 1.15 5.58 17.43
N VAL A 205 1.18 6.83 17.90
CA VAL A 205 2.23 7.37 18.77
C VAL A 205 1.64 8.36 19.76
N GLU A 206 2.16 8.37 20.99
CA GLU A 206 1.65 9.26 22.05
C GLU A 206 2.34 10.64 21.95
N VAL A 207 1.56 11.65 21.57
CA VAL A 207 2.05 13.03 21.35
C VAL A 207 2.02 13.83 22.65
N ARG A 208 0.99 13.61 23.47
CA ARG A 208 0.83 14.15 24.83
C ARG A 208 0.37 13.01 25.74
N PRO A 209 0.55 13.12 27.08
CA PRO A 209 0.08 12.09 28.00
C PRO A 209 -1.38 11.70 27.74
N GLY A 210 -1.61 10.43 27.42
CA GLY A 210 -2.92 9.86 27.10
C GLY A 210 -3.51 10.24 25.74
N ARG A 211 -2.81 10.99 24.89
CA ARG A 211 -3.30 11.49 23.59
C ARG A 211 -2.44 10.97 22.44
N CYS A 212 -3.04 10.11 21.64
CA CYS A 212 -2.38 9.42 20.54
C CYS A 212 -2.72 10.06 19.19
N LEU A 213 -1.69 10.21 18.36
CA LEU A 213 -1.86 10.34 16.92
C LEU A 213 -2.07 8.93 16.35
N VAL A 214 -3.09 8.74 15.54
CA VAL A 214 -3.47 7.41 15.00
C VAL A 214 -3.66 7.52 13.50
N GLU A 215 -3.10 6.56 12.77
CA GLU A 215 -3.29 6.37 11.34
C GLU A 215 -3.73 4.93 11.05
N ARG A 216 -4.57 4.82 10.01
CA ARG A 216 -5.01 3.54 9.47
C ARG A 216 -4.86 3.55 7.96
N VAL A 217 -4.37 2.46 7.43
CA VAL A 217 -4.21 2.25 5.99
C VAL A 217 -4.89 0.95 5.61
N HIS A 218 -5.74 1.00 4.59
CA HIS A 218 -6.27 -0.21 3.96
C HIS A 218 -5.58 -0.47 2.64
N LEU A 219 -5.15 -1.71 2.43
CA LEU A 219 -4.59 -2.18 1.18
C LEU A 219 -5.57 -3.12 0.49
N VAL A 220 -6.05 -2.72 -0.68
CA VAL A 220 -6.83 -3.58 -1.57
C VAL A 220 -5.89 -4.05 -2.67
N ALA A 221 -5.42 -5.29 -2.54
CA ALA A 221 -4.54 -5.93 -3.51
C ALA A 221 -5.35 -6.78 -4.49
N GLN A 222 -5.38 -6.40 -5.76
CA GLN A 222 -6.07 -7.15 -6.80
C GLN A 222 -5.07 -7.82 -7.74
N ARG A 223 -5.00 -9.15 -7.67
CA ARG A 223 -4.01 -9.96 -8.43
C ARG A 223 -2.58 -9.43 -8.26
N PHE A 224 -2.32 -8.79 -7.13
CA PHE A 224 -1.09 -8.10 -6.83
C PHE A 224 -0.38 -8.84 -5.69
N SER A 225 0.89 -9.15 -5.91
CA SER A 225 1.81 -9.61 -4.85
C SER A 225 3.17 -8.97 -5.06
N CYS A 226 3.91 -8.75 -3.98
CA CYS A 226 5.30 -8.30 -4.01
C CYS A 226 6.24 -9.14 -3.12
N GLY A 227 5.75 -10.26 -2.59
CA GLY A 227 6.50 -11.12 -1.66
C GLY A 227 6.60 -10.58 -0.23
N VAL A 228 5.95 -9.46 0.07
CA VAL A 228 5.74 -8.96 1.43
C VAL A 228 4.29 -9.21 1.83
N ASP A 229 4.07 -9.64 3.07
CA ASP A 229 2.72 -9.80 3.62
C ASP A 229 1.94 -8.47 3.48
N PRO A 230 0.73 -8.47 2.89
CA PRO A 230 -0.06 -7.26 2.71
C PRO A 230 -0.41 -6.55 4.03
N GLY A 231 -0.60 -7.29 5.13
CA GLY A 231 -0.83 -6.72 6.45
C GLY A 231 0.38 -5.91 6.93
N ARG A 232 1.58 -6.51 6.87
CA ARG A 232 2.83 -5.83 7.21
C ARG A 232 3.09 -4.61 6.32
N LEU A 233 2.82 -4.71 5.02
CA LEU A 233 2.95 -3.56 4.12
C LEU A 233 1.98 -2.44 4.51
N ALA A 234 0.74 -2.78 4.90
CA ALA A 234 -0.24 -1.81 5.38
C ALA A 234 0.21 -1.15 6.70
N GLU A 235 0.77 -1.92 7.64
CA GLU A 235 1.32 -1.40 8.90
C GLU A 235 2.47 -0.43 8.65
N ASP A 236 3.42 -0.79 7.79
CA ASP A 236 4.55 0.08 7.48
C ASP A 236 4.07 1.39 6.82
N LEU A 237 3.08 1.32 5.93
CA LEU A 237 2.46 2.52 5.33
C LEU A 237 1.72 3.35 6.38
N ALA A 238 1.04 2.74 7.35
CA ALA A 238 0.44 3.47 8.47
C ALA A 238 1.52 4.18 9.30
N ALA A 239 2.68 3.57 9.51
CA ALA A 239 3.81 4.22 10.16
C ALA A 239 4.39 5.37 9.29
N VAL A 240 4.45 5.24 7.97
CA VAL A 240 4.81 6.35 7.07
C VAL A 240 3.81 7.51 7.25
N ALA A 241 2.51 7.22 7.30
CA ALA A 241 1.46 8.22 7.50
C ALA A 241 1.59 8.98 8.83
N ILE A 242 1.95 8.28 9.92
CA ILE A 242 2.30 8.92 11.20
C ILE A 242 3.45 9.90 10.99
N GLY A 243 4.50 9.50 10.26
CA GLY A 243 5.66 10.34 9.97
C GLY A 243 5.30 11.63 9.23
N GLU A 244 4.41 11.54 8.23
CA GLU A 244 3.89 12.72 7.53
C GLU A 244 3.17 13.67 8.50
N ARG A 245 2.27 13.15 9.34
CA ARG A 245 1.52 13.96 10.31
C ARG A 245 2.38 14.54 11.43
N LEU A 246 3.48 13.88 11.80
CA LEU A 246 4.43 14.40 12.79
C LEU A 246 5.25 15.59 12.26
N ARG A 247 5.42 15.74 10.94
CA ARG A 247 6.08 16.92 10.37
C ARG A 247 5.21 18.17 10.47
N ASP A 248 3.90 18.00 10.42
CA ASP A 248 2.93 19.09 10.46
C ASP A 248 2.29 19.32 11.85
N LEU A 249 2.89 18.74 12.90
CA LEU A 249 2.31 18.71 14.25
C LEU A 249 1.94 20.10 14.79
N ASP A 250 2.75 21.11 14.48
CA ASP A 250 2.62 22.47 15.02
C ASP A 250 1.68 23.38 14.20
N ALA A 251 1.39 23.03 12.95
CA ALA A 251 0.70 23.93 12.01
C ALA A 251 -0.83 23.85 12.07
N ALA A 252 -1.39 22.70 12.45
CA ALA A 252 -2.84 22.47 12.41
C ALA A 252 -3.43 21.80 13.66
N GLY A 253 -2.60 21.40 14.64
CA GLY A 253 -3.04 20.62 15.80
C GLY A 253 -3.65 19.29 15.36
N PRO A 254 -2.87 18.20 15.24
CA PRO A 254 -3.41 16.93 14.74
C PRO A 254 -4.62 16.47 15.58
N SER A 255 -5.60 15.85 14.94
CA SER A 255 -6.68 15.14 15.64
C SER A 255 -6.09 14.01 16.49
N LEU A 256 -5.89 14.29 17.78
CA LEU A 256 -5.42 13.32 18.75
C LEU A 256 -6.60 12.58 19.37
N VAL A 257 -6.46 11.27 19.48
CA VAL A 257 -7.44 10.34 20.05
C VAL A 257 -7.01 9.97 21.46
N ASP A 258 -7.95 9.76 22.38
CA ASP A 258 -7.61 9.28 23.71
C ASP A 258 -7.06 7.84 23.66
N ARG A 259 -6.01 7.57 24.44
CA ARG A 259 -5.34 6.26 24.44
C ARG A 259 -6.29 5.11 24.79
N ASP A 260 -7.25 5.35 25.68
CA ASP A 260 -8.26 4.36 26.04
C ASP A 260 -9.26 4.11 24.90
N GLU A 261 -9.53 5.13 24.06
CA GLU A 261 -10.31 4.92 22.84
C GLU A 261 -9.53 4.05 21.85
N VAL A 262 -8.22 4.28 21.67
CA VAL A 262 -7.37 3.42 20.83
C VAL A 262 -7.39 1.97 21.34
N ARG A 263 -7.21 1.76 22.65
CA ARG A 263 -7.33 0.42 23.27
C ARG A 263 -8.70 -0.21 23.03
N GLY A 264 -9.78 0.56 23.21
CA GLY A 264 -11.14 0.10 22.93
C GLY A 264 -11.36 -0.29 21.47
N GLN A 265 -10.76 0.45 20.53
CA GLN A 265 -10.78 0.14 19.10
C GLN A 265 -10.02 -1.15 18.79
N ILE A 266 -8.84 -1.36 19.38
CA ILE A 266 -8.04 -2.59 19.24
C ILE A 266 -8.82 -3.79 19.78
N ARG A 267 -9.46 -3.67 20.95
CA ARG A 267 -10.29 -4.74 21.52
C ARG A 267 -11.49 -5.08 20.63
N ARG A 268 -12.14 -4.07 20.03
CA ARG A 268 -13.21 -4.31 19.03
C ARG A 268 -12.69 -5.01 17.78
N LEU A 269 -11.46 -4.73 17.36
CA LEU A 269 -10.82 -5.42 16.25
C LEU A 269 -10.53 -6.88 16.62
N ALA A 270 -9.95 -7.13 17.80
CA ALA A 270 -9.66 -8.46 18.32
C ALA A 270 -10.92 -9.33 18.48
N ALA A 271 -12.06 -8.73 18.85
CA ALA A 271 -13.35 -9.44 18.95
C ALA A 271 -13.83 -10.00 17.60
N ARG A 272 -13.29 -9.51 16.48
CA ARG A 272 -13.61 -9.97 15.12
C ARG A 272 -12.54 -10.92 14.56
N ARG A 273 -11.77 -11.57 15.43
CA ARG A 273 -10.62 -12.41 15.03
C ARG A 273 -10.96 -13.53 14.04
N ASP A 274 -12.18 -14.03 14.08
CA ASP A 274 -12.64 -15.10 13.19
C ASP A 274 -12.90 -14.60 11.76
N GLU A 275 -12.92 -13.28 11.55
CA GLU A 275 -13.01 -12.64 10.22
C GLU A 275 -11.62 -12.40 9.59
N PHE A 276 -10.54 -12.83 10.24
CA PHE A 276 -9.17 -12.60 9.77
C PHE A 276 -8.50 -13.87 9.25
N ASP A 277 -7.81 -13.74 8.12
CA ASP A 277 -6.92 -14.78 7.61
C ASP A 277 -5.71 -14.92 8.54
N GLY A 278 -5.66 -16.02 9.29
CA GLY A 278 -4.62 -16.26 10.29
C GLY A 278 -4.94 -15.71 11.69
N GLY A 279 -6.17 -15.24 11.92
CA GLY A 279 -6.64 -14.75 13.21
C GLY A 279 -6.06 -13.39 13.61
N PHE A 280 -6.01 -13.13 14.92
CA PHE A 280 -5.49 -11.88 15.49
C PHE A 280 -4.22 -12.16 16.30
N ALA A 281 -3.06 -11.73 15.78
CA ALA A 281 -1.75 -12.00 16.37
C ALA A 281 -1.33 -11.02 17.49
N PHE A 282 -2.17 -10.03 17.80
CA PHE A 282 -1.82 -8.92 18.68
C PHE A 282 -2.55 -8.95 20.03
N ASP A 283 -2.83 -10.15 20.55
CA ASP A 283 -3.52 -10.34 21.84
C ASP A 283 -2.82 -9.61 23.00
N HIS A 284 -1.49 -9.49 22.95
CA HIS A 284 -0.69 -8.74 23.93
C HIS A 284 -1.07 -7.25 24.02
N LEU A 285 -1.65 -6.67 22.97
CA LEU A 285 -2.15 -5.28 22.98
C LEU A 285 -3.52 -5.13 23.65
N CYS A 286 -4.21 -6.24 23.89
CA CYS A 286 -5.51 -6.25 24.58
C CYS A 286 -5.38 -6.42 26.10
N ALA A 287 -4.22 -6.88 26.57
CA ALA A 287 -3.88 -7.00 27.98
C ALA A 287 -3.89 -5.63 28.69
N ASP A 288 -4.27 -5.61 29.97
CA ASP A 288 -4.47 -4.39 30.77
C ASP A 288 -3.16 -3.70 31.17
#